data_AF-A0A6N8BH73-F1
#
_entry.id   AF-A0A6N8BH73-F1
#
_cell.length_a   1.000
_cell.length_b   1.000
_cell.length_c   1.000
_cell.angle_alpha   90.00
_cell.angle_beta   90.00
_cell.angle_gamma   90.00
#
_symmetry.space_group_name_H-M   'P 1'
#
loop_
_entity.id
_entity.type
_entity.pdbx_description
1 polymer ?
#
loop_
_entity_poly.entity_id
_entity_poly.type
_entity_poly.pdbx_seq_one_letter_code
_entity_poly.pdbx_strand_id
1 'polypeptide(L)'
;MERRKVKVPSPITIDFAVEVSGDSMVGAGINPGDFVICKQAQTAYNKDIVAAVRHGEVTLKYYFQNGGQPVLRAANPEYEDIPIEDIPIDEDTRVEGIKVALLRKEATPYSRYQEYIAARDYKLQDWDEIIELAVTNGMDPDLIRGIIVNQIEIAKRFAKDRT
;
A
#
# COMPACT_ATOMS: atom_id res chain seq x y z
N MET A 1 25.24 -10.93 5.01
CA MET A 1 24.77 -10.99 3.61
C MET A 1 25.89 -10.51 2.70
N GLU A 2 26.33 -11.36 1.79
CA GLU A 2 27.37 -11.03 0.81
C GLU A 2 26.78 -10.14 -0.29
N ARG A 3 27.33 -8.93 -0.47
CA ARG A 3 26.87 -7.98 -1.49
C ARG A 3 27.78 -8.10 -2.70
N ARG A 4 27.28 -8.66 -3.81
CA ARG A 4 28.00 -8.71 -5.09
C ARG A 4 27.67 -7.47 -5.91
N LYS A 5 28.69 -6.72 -6.34
CA LYS A 5 28.54 -5.68 -7.37
C LYS A 5 28.17 -6.36 -8.69
N VAL A 6 27.01 -6.03 -9.24
CA VAL A 6 26.59 -6.45 -10.58
C VAL A 6 26.51 -5.23 -11.48
N LYS A 7 26.81 -5.39 -12.76
CA LYS A 7 26.47 -4.36 -13.76
C LYS A 7 24.95 -4.25 -13.82
N VAL A 8 24.44 -3.06 -14.15
CA VAL A 8 23.00 -2.87 -14.39
C VAL A 8 22.56 -3.90 -15.43
N PRO A 9 21.53 -4.72 -15.14
CA PRO A 9 21.04 -5.71 -16.08
C PRO A 9 20.66 -5.02 -17.39
N SER A 10 21.07 -5.59 -18.52
CA SER A 10 20.74 -5.09 -19.84
C SER A 10 20.03 -6.18 -20.65
N PRO A 11 18.95 -5.86 -21.38
CA PRO A 11 18.33 -4.54 -21.49
C PRO A 11 17.25 -4.30 -20.41
N ILE A 12 17.26 -3.12 -19.78
CA ILE A 12 16.09 -2.57 -19.07
C ILE A 12 15.49 -1.52 -20.01
N THR A 13 14.27 -1.74 -20.48
CA THR A 13 13.52 -0.74 -21.25
C THR A 13 12.94 0.29 -20.30
N ILE A 14 13.16 1.57 -20.61
CA ILE A 14 12.70 2.72 -19.83
C ILE A 14 12.06 3.69 -20.83
N ASP A 15 10.79 4.04 -20.60
CA ASP A 15 10.05 4.92 -21.49
C ASP A 15 9.73 6.27 -20.82
N PHE A 16 9.36 6.24 -19.55
CA PHE A 16 9.04 7.46 -18.80
C PHE A 16 9.26 7.30 -17.30
N ALA A 17 9.17 8.41 -16.57
CA ALA A 17 9.23 8.45 -15.12
C ALA A 17 8.03 9.19 -14.54
N VAL A 18 7.54 8.73 -13.38
CA VAL A 18 6.48 9.36 -12.60
C VAL A 18 7.09 9.93 -11.32
N GLU A 19 7.02 11.25 -11.14
CA GLU A 19 7.35 11.88 -9.87
C GLU A 19 6.22 11.64 -8.87
N VAL A 20 6.56 11.13 -7.70
CA VAL A 20 5.59 10.76 -6.67
C VAL A 20 5.31 11.96 -5.78
N SER A 21 4.06 12.41 -5.73
CA SER A 21 3.63 13.51 -4.86
C SER A 21 2.86 13.05 -3.62
N GLY A 22 2.24 11.87 -3.65
CA GLY A 22 1.40 11.34 -2.56
C GLY A 22 2.01 10.13 -1.84
N ASP A 23 1.35 9.69 -0.77
CA ASP A 23 1.80 8.59 0.09
C ASP A 23 1.05 7.27 -0.15
N SER A 24 0.20 7.18 -1.18
CA SER A 24 -0.61 5.98 -1.42
C SER A 24 0.21 4.70 -1.65
N MET A 25 1.50 4.84 -1.96
CA MET A 25 2.40 3.71 -2.23
C MET A 25 3.50 3.52 -1.17
N VAL A 26 3.40 4.16 0.01
CA VAL A 26 4.45 4.09 1.05
C VAL A 26 4.75 2.69 1.56
N GLY A 27 3.74 1.82 1.67
CA GLY A 27 3.94 0.42 2.04
C GLY A 27 4.71 -0.41 1.01
N ALA A 28 4.81 0.08 -0.24
CA ALA A 28 5.69 -0.48 -1.27
C ALA A 28 7.10 0.13 -1.26
N GLY A 29 7.41 0.99 -0.29
CA GLY A 29 8.67 1.75 -0.19
C GLY A 29 8.80 2.89 -1.20
N ILE A 30 7.71 3.21 -1.90
CA ILE A 30 7.59 4.31 -2.86
C ILE A 30 7.05 5.52 -2.12
N ASN A 31 7.81 6.59 -2.12
CA ASN A 31 7.66 7.70 -1.22
C ASN A 31 7.46 9.02 -1.98
N PRO A 32 6.83 10.04 -1.37
CA PRO A 32 6.85 11.39 -1.92
C PRO A 32 8.28 11.86 -2.24
N GLY A 33 8.47 12.42 -3.43
CA GLY A 33 9.75 12.84 -4.01
C GLY A 33 10.52 11.75 -4.77
N ASP A 34 10.04 10.51 -4.78
CA ASP A 34 10.63 9.45 -5.60
C ASP A 34 10.28 9.61 -7.08
N PHE A 35 11.10 9.01 -7.94
CA PHE A 35 10.84 8.83 -9.36
C PHE A 35 10.64 7.34 -9.63
N VAL A 36 9.42 6.97 -10.00
CA VAL A 36 9.13 5.61 -10.47
C VAL A 36 9.40 5.55 -11.95
N ILE A 37 10.36 4.69 -12.32
CA ILE A 37 10.73 4.48 -13.72
C ILE A 37 9.84 3.40 -14.30
N CYS A 38 9.19 3.71 -15.40
CA CYS A 38 8.20 2.86 -16.04
C CYS A 38 8.64 2.46 -17.45
N LYS A 39 8.25 1.25 -17.85
CA LYS A 39 8.17 0.86 -19.25
C LYS A 39 6.72 0.99 -19.71
N GLN A 40 6.49 1.49 -20.91
CA GLN A 40 5.17 1.58 -21.50
C GLN A 40 4.61 0.18 -21.73
N ALA A 41 3.37 -0.06 -21.31
CA ALA A 41 2.72 -1.36 -21.43
C ALA A 41 1.21 -1.18 -21.40
N GLN A 42 0.50 -1.89 -22.28
CA GLN A 42 -0.96 -1.90 -22.31
C GLN A 42 -1.59 -2.98 -21.43
N THR A 43 -0.78 -3.93 -20.97
CA THR A 43 -1.20 -5.01 -20.09
C THR A 43 -0.31 -5.04 -18.86
N ALA A 44 -0.87 -5.48 -17.73
CA ALA A 44 -0.16 -5.68 -16.48
C ALA A 44 -0.48 -7.07 -15.94
N TYR A 45 0.48 -7.68 -15.25
CA TYR A 45 0.25 -8.91 -14.52
C TYR A 45 -0.25 -8.62 -13.12
N ASN A 46 -0.97 -9.58 -12.55
CA ASN A 46 -1.44 -9.51 -11.19
C ASN A 46 -0.28 -9.22 -10.23
N LYS A 47 -0.45 -8.20 -9.38
CA LYS A 47 0.50 -7.63 -8.41
C LYS A 47 1.61 -6.76 -9.00
N ASP A 48 1.57 -6.43 -10.29
CA ASP A 48 2.45 -5.41 -10.85
C ASP A 48 2.13 -4.03 -10.26
N ILE A 49 3.15 -3.20 -10.07
CA ILE A 49 2.96 -1.76 -9.80
C ILE A 49 2.84 -1.07 -11.15
N VAL A 50 1.70 -0.45 -11.40
CA VAL A 50 1.37 0.22 -12.66
C VAL A 50 1.30 1.72 -12.48
N ALA A 51 1.69 2.44 -13.53
CA ALA A 51 1.25 3.80 -13.78
C ALA A 51 -0.08 3.72 -14.54
N ALA A 52 -1.16 4.17 -13.90
CA ALA A 52 -2.47 4.23 -14.50
C ALA A 52 -2.88 5.70 -14.67
N VAL A 53 -3.45 6.05 -15.81
CA VAL A 53 -4.07 7.36 -16.03
C VAL A 53 -5.51 7.29 -15.57
N ARG A 54 -6.00 8.32 -14.89
CA ARG A 54 -7.41 8.51 -14.53
C ARG A 54 -7.73 9.99 -14.58
N HIS A 55 -8.74 10.38 -15.37
CA HIS A 55 -9.12 11.79 -15.58
C HIS A 55 -7.93 12.69 -15.98
N GLY A 56 -6.99 12.16 -16.78
CA GLY A 56 -5.79 12.87 -17.20
C GLY A 56 -4.65 12.92 -16.17
N GLU A 57 -4.84 12.38 -14.95
CA GLU A 57 -3.80 12.30 -13.92
C GLU A 57 -3.17 10.91 -13.85
N VAL A 58 -1.84 10.86 -13.70
CA VAL A 58 -1.10 9.60 -13.53
C VAL A 58 -1.05 9.23 -12.05
N THR A 59 -1.55 8.04 -11.70
CA THR A 59 -1.44 7.44 -10.37
C THR A 59 -0.58 6.17 -10.42
N LEU A 60 0.10 5.88 -9.31
CA LEU A 60 0.75 4.60 -9.07
C LEU A 60 -0.10 3.73 -8.15
N LYS A 61 -0.35 2.49 -8.56
CA LYS A 61 -1.12 1.49 -7.79
C LYS A 61 -0.61 0.08 -8.11
N TYR A 62 -0.93 -0.87 -7.26
CA TYR A 62 -0.86 -2.29 -7.61
C TYR A 62 -2.05 -2.68 -8.48
N TYR A 63 -1.80 -3.36 -9.59
CA TYR A 63 -2.85 -4.00 -10.38
C TYR A 63 -3.18 -5.38 -9.79
N PHE A 64 -4.42 -5.61 -9.39
CA PHE A 64 -4.88 -6.92 -8.92
C PHE A 64 -5.95 -7.49 -9.83
N GLN A 65 -5.79 -8.76 -10.21
CA GLN A 65 -6.75 -9.50 -11.00
C GLN A 65 -6.80 -10.96 -10.52
N ASN A 66 -7.83 -11.31 -9.74
CA ASN A 66 -8.05 -12.66 -9.21
C ASN A 66 -9.52 -13.08 -9.40
N GLY A 67 -9.82 -13.79 -10.49
CA GLY A 67 -11.11 -14.47 -10.69
C GLY A 67 -12.36 -13.58 -10.70
N GLY A 68 -12.19 -12.26 -10.75
CA GLY A 68 -13.23 -11.24 -10.70
C GLY A 68 -12.75 -9.93 -11.31
N GLN A 69 -13.47 -8.85 -11.01
CA GLN A 69 -13.19 -7.52 -11.54
C GLN A 69 -11.78 -7.04 -11.14
N PRO A 70 -10.97 -6.56 -12.08
CA PRO A 70 -9.64 -6.06 -11.75
C PRO A 70 -9.74 -4.76 -10.96
N VAL A 71 -8.81 -4.57 -10.02
CA VAL A 71 -8.77 -3.40 -9.13
C VAL A 71 -7.38 -2.78 -9.08
N LEU A 72 -7.32 -1.48 -8.87
CA LEU A 72 -6.10 -0.74 -8.55
C LEU A 72 -6.03 -0.52 -7.03
N ARG A 73 -5.03 -1.11 -6.40
CA ARG A 73 -4.86 -1.11 -4.94
C ARG A 73 -3.67 -0.25 -4.53
N ALA A 74 -3.87 0.63 -3.56
CA ALA A 74 -2.79 1.37 -2.93
C ALA A 74 -1.92 0.46 -2.06
N ALA A 75 -0.65 0.83 -1.86
CA ALA A 75 0.20 0.22 -0.83
C ALA A 75 0.07 0.98 0.51
N ASN A 76 -1.07 1.59 0.76
CA ASN A 76 -1.38 2.33 1.99
C ASN A 76 -2.82 1.97 2.38
N PRO A 77 -3.06 1.35 3.56
CA PRO A 77 -4.39 0.93 4.00
C PRO A 77 -5.42 2.05 4.16
N GLU A 78 -4.98 3.30 4.26
CA GLU A 78 -5.86 4.48 4.36
C GLU A 78 -6.54 4.82 3.02
N TYR A 79 -6.19 4.13 1.94
CA TYR A 79 -6.73 4.33 0.59
C TYR A 79 -7.56 3.13 0.16
N GLU A 80 -8.77 3.38 -0.33
CA GLU A 80 -9.66 2.34 -0.86
C GLU A 80 -9.16 1.78 -2.20
N ASP A 81 -9.54 0.53 -2.47
CA ASP A 81 -9.33 -0.08 -3.78
C ASP A 81 -10.20 0.64 -4.82
N ILE A 82 -9.66 0.81 -6.02
CA ILE A 82 -10.38 1.42 -7.14
C ILE A 82 -10.73 0.32 -8.14
N PRO A 83 -12.01 -0.09 -8.26
CA PRO A 83 -12.43 -1.03 -9.29
C PRO A 83 -12.23 -0.43 -10.68
N ILE A 84 -11.72 -1.20 -11.64
CA ILE A 84 -11.48 -0.69 -13.00
C ILE A 84 -12.80 -0.45 -13.74
N GLU A 85 -13.88 -1.16 -13.39
CA GLU A 85 -15.23 -0.94 -13.93
C GLU A 85 -15.91 0.34 -13.44
N ASP A 86 -15.60 0.78 -12.20
CA ASP A 86 -16.08 2.04 -11.62
C ASP A 86 -15.31 3.25 -12.14
N ILE A 87 -14.25 3.02 -12.91
CA ILE A 87 -13.60 4.07 -13.66
C ILE A 87 -14.34 4.19 -15.00
N PRO A 88 -14.86 5.37 -15.35
CA PRO A 88 -15.54 5.57 -16.62
C PRO A 88 -14.68 5.00 -17.74
N ILE A 89 -15.30 4.19 -18.60
CA ILE A 89 -14.69 3.76 -19.87
C ILE A 89 -14.80 4.95 -20.83
N ASP A 90 -14.12 6.03 -20.48
CA ASP A 90 -13.67 7.03 -21.43
C ASP A 90 -12.22 6.69 -21.83
N GLU A 91 -11.76 7.25 -22.95
CA GLU A 91 -10.43 6.97 -23.51
C GLU A 91 -9.26 7.36 -22.55
N ASP A 92 -9.58 7.98 -21.41
CA ASP A 92 -8.65 8.59 -20.47
C ASP A 92 -8.24 7.70 -19.29
N THR A 93 -8.84 6.50 -19.13
CA THR A 93 -8.40 5.56 -18.10
C THR A 93 -7.78 4.30 -18.67
N ARG A 94 -6.48 4.13 -18.42
CA ARG A 94 -5.70 2.97 -18.88
C ARG A 94 -4.49 2.72 -18.00
N VAL A 95 -3.99 1.48 -18.03
CA VAL A 95 -2.59 1.23 -17.68
C VAL A 95 -1.72 1.81 -18.78
N GLU A 96 -0.85 2.74 -18.40
CA GLU A 96 0.09 3.39 -19.32
C GLU A 96 1.47 2.72 -19.26
N GLY A 97 1.85 2.19 -18.10
CA GLY A 97 3.10 1.48 -17.95
C GLY A 97 3.24 0.69 -16.66
N ILE A 98 4.31 -0.10 -16.59
CA ILE A 98 4.67 -0.93 -15.43
C ILE A 98 5.98 -0.40 -14.85
N LYS A 99 6.05 -0.31 -13.52
CA LYS A 99 7.28 0.02 -12.78
C LYS A 99 8.38 -1.01 -13.06
N VAL A 100 9.53 -0.53 -13.53
CA VAL A 100 10.76 -1.33 -13.73
C VAL A 100 11.87 -0.94 -12.76
N ALA A 101 11.87 0.29 -12.26
CA ALA A 101 12.83 0.75 -11.26
C ALA A 101 12.26 1.85 -10.37
N LEU A 102 12.95 2.11 -9.25
CA LEU A 102 12.68 3.22 -8.35
C LEU A 102 13.98 4.01 -8.21
N LEU A 103 13.91 5.31 -8.47
CA LEU A 103 15.02 6.23 -8.27
C LEU A 103 14.65 7.24 -7.19
N ARG A 104 15.58 7.43 -6.25
CA ARG A 104 15.47 8.47 -5.23
C ARG A 104 16.67 9.39 -5.40
N LYS A 105 16.41 10.70 -5.49
CA LYS A 105 17.46 11.73 -5.69
C LYS A 105 18.54 11.65 -4.61
N GLU A 106 18.12 11.36 -3.38
CA GLU A 106 19.01 11.24 -2.23
C GLU A 106 18.86 9.88 -1.57
N ALA A 107 19.92 9.44 -0.89
CA ALA A 107 19.80 8.24 -0.05
C ALA A 107 18.76 8.48 1.04
N THR A 108 17.95 7.47 1.33
CA THR A 108 16.97 7.54 2.42
C THR A 108 17.70 7.87 3.73
N PRO A 109 17.45 9.02 4.36
CA PRO A 109 18.07 9.31 5.65
C PRO A 109 17.53 8.35 6.71
N TYR A 110 18.33 8.10 7.76
CA TYR A 110 17.92 7.24 8.87
C TYR A 110 16.65 7.76 9.56
N SER A 111 16.45 9.08 9.61
CA SER A 111 15.24 9.70 10.17
C SER A 111 13.95 9.17 9.54
N ARG A 112 13.95 8.89 8.24
CA ARG A 112 12.76 8.37 7.55
C ARG A 112 12.42 6.94 7.98
N TYR A 113 13.43 6.16 8.35
CA TYR A 113 13.22 4.86 8.98
C TYR A 113 12.66 5.02 10.40
N GLN A 114 13.13 6.01 11.16
CA GLN A 114 12.58 6.33 12.47
C GLN A 114 11.12 6.78 12.39
N GLU A 115 10.74 7.59 11.40
CA GLU A 115 9.33 7.96 11.13
C GLU A 115 8.47 6.75 10.80
N TYR A 116 8.96 5.82 9.96
CA TYR A 116 8.25 4.58 9.63
C TYR A 116 8.04 3.70 10.87
N ILE A 117 9.09 3.53 11.68
CA ILE A 117 8.98 2.82 12.97
C ILE A 117 7.99 3.57 13.87
N ALA A 118 8.13 4.87 14.03
CA ALA A 118 7.27 5.67 14.89
C ALA A 118 5.81 5.64 14.43
N ALA A 119 5.50 5.62 13.14
CA ALA A 119 4.13 5.49 12.64
C ALA A 119 3.55 4.08 12.90
N ARG A 120 4.38 3.05 12.76
CA ARG A 120 4.00 1.66 13.09
C ARG A 120 3.83 1.48 14.60
N ASP A 121 4.73 2.07 15.37
CA ASP A 121 4.78 1.98 16.83
C ASP A 121 3.75 2.93 17.44
N TYR A 122 3.37 4.05 16.83
CA TYR A 122 2.25 4.90 17.26
C TYR A 122 0.93 4.11 17.20
N LYS A 123 0.72 3.32 16.14
CA LYS A 123 -0.43 2.38 16.06
C LYS A 123 -0.34 1.24 17.11
N LEU A 124 0.79 1.03 17.77
CA LEU A 124 1.00 0.01 18.81
C LEU A 124 1.08 0.60 20.23
N GLN A 125 1.51 1.85 20.40
CA GLN A 125 1.68 2.51 21.70
C GLN A 125 0.34 2.68 22.43
N ASP A 126 -0.73 2.99 21.69
CA ASP A 126 -2.09 2.98 22.25
C ASP A 126 -2.47 1.59 22.78
N TRP A 127 -1.98 0.51 22.15
CA TRP A 127 -2.19 -0.85 22.63
C TRP A 127 -1.26 -1.23 23.77
N ASP A 128 -0.05 -0.69 23.82
CA ASP A 128 0.90 -0.96 24.90
C ASP A 128 0.35 -0.45 26.23
N GLU A 129 -0.24 0.75 26.28
CA GLU A 129 -0.91 1.26 27.49
C GLU A 129 -2.11 0.39 27.90
N ILE A 130 -2.92 -0.07 26.94
CA ILE A 130 -4.08 -0.94 27.19
C ILE A 130 -3.64 -2.31 27.72
N ILE A 131 -2.61 -2.89 27.11
CA ILE A 131 -2.05 -4.19 27.49
C ILE A 131 -1.40 -4.07 28.87
N GLU A 132 -0.63 -3.02 29.13
CA GLU A 132 -0.01 -2.77 30.42
C GLU A 132 -1.06 -2.59 31.52
N LEU A 133 -2.10 -1.78 31.27
CA LEU A 133 -3.21 -1.60 32.20
C LEU A 133 -3.90 -2.93 32.51
N ALA A 134 -4.19 -3.73 31.48
CA ALA A 134 -4.89 -4.99 31.64
C ALA A 134 -4.05 -6.01 32.42
N VAL A 135 -2.76 -6.15 32.08
CA VAL A 135 -1.82 -7.03 32.79
C VAL A 135 -1.65 -6.60 34.24
N THR A 136 -1.53 -5.30 34.52
CA THR A 136 -1.43 -4.74 35.88
C THR A 136 -2.68 -5.02 36.72
N ASN A 137 -3.83 -5.18 36.06
CA ASN A 137 -5.10 -5.56 36.71
C ASN A 137 -5.37 -7.08 36.66
N GLY A 138 -4.35 -7.89 36.37
CA GLY A 138 -4.42 -9.35 36.40
C GLY A 138 -5.18 -9.99 35.22
N MET A 139 -5.40 -9.23 34.14
CA MET A 139 -5.97 -9.77 32.91
C MET A 139 -4.85 -10.20 31.98
N ASP A 140 -4.83 -11.49 31.64
CA ASP A 140 -3.88 -12.00 30.66
C ASP A 140 -4.35 -11.71 29.21
N PRO A 141 -3.42 -11.70 28.24
CA PRO A 141 -3.75 -11.40 26.84
C PRO A 141 -4.83 -12.28 26.19
N ASP A 142 -4.99 -13.54 26.61
CA ASP A 142 -5.99 -14.43 26.04
C ASP A 142 -7.40 -14.09 26.56
N LEU A 143 -7.51 -13.69 27.83
CA LEU A 143 -8.76 -13.17 28.41
C LEU A 143 -9.20 -11.88 27.69
N ILE A 144 -8.29 -10.94 27.47
CA ILE A 144 -8.58 -9.68 26.75
C ILE A 144 -9.05 -9.96 25.33
N ARG A 145 -8.35 -10.86 24.61
CA ARG A 145 -8.74 -11.30 23.27
C ARG A 145 -10.15 -11.88 23.28
N GLY A 146 -10.48 -12.74 24.25
CA GLY A 146 -11.80 -13.34 24.39
C GLY A 146 -12.92 -12.29 24.57
N ILE A 147 -12.67 -11.27 25.40
CA ILE A 147 -13.62 -10.17 25.62
C ILE A 147 -13.85 -9.38 24.33
N ILE A 148 -12.77 -8.97 23.64
CA ILE A 148 -12.86 -8.18 22.40
C ILE A 148 -13.60 -8.96 21.31
N VAL A 149 -13.27 -10.24 21.11
CA VAL A 149 -13.92 -11.09 20.10
C VAL A 149 -15.43 -11.18 20.38
N ASN A 150 -15.81 -11.40 21.65
CA ASN A 150 -17.21 -11.49 22.04
C ASN A 150 -17.97 -10.17 21.80
N GLN A 151 -17.39 -9.02 22.19
CA GLN A 151 -18.00 -7.71 21.96
C GLN A 151 -18.17 -7.38 20.47
N ILE A 152 -17.21 -7.76 19.61
CA ILE A 152 -17.32 -7.61 18.16
C ILE A 152 -18.45 -8.47 17.61
N GLU A 153 -18.59 -9.71 18.10
CA GLU A 153 -19.66 -10.61 17.64
C GLU A 153 -21.04 -10.10 18.04
N ILE A 154 -21.18 -9.57 19.27
CA ILE A 154 -22.38 -8.91 19.76
C ILE A 154 -22.73 -7.69 18.88
N ALA A 155 -21.76 -6.80 18.63
CA ALA A 155 -21.96 -5.61 17.80
C ALA A 155 -22.40 -5.96 16.37
N LYS A 156 -21.82 -7.02 15.78
CA LYS A 156 -22.21 -7.52 14.45
C LYS A 156 -23.65 -8.04 14.39
N ARG A 157 -24.14 -8.69 15.46
CA ARG A 157 -25.53 -9.14 15.55
C ARG A 157 -26.49 -7.95 15.58
N PHE A 158 -26.20 -6.93 16.40
CA PHE A 158 -26.99 -5.70 16.46
C PHE A 158 -27.00 -4.90 15.15
N ALA A 159 -25.91 -4.92 14.39
CA ALA A 159 -25.86 -4.29 13.08
C ALA A 159 -26.70 -5.03 12.02
N LYS A 160 -26.83 -6.36 12.14
CA LYS A 160 -27.58 -7.21 11.21
C LYS A 160 -29.10 -7.18 11.44
N ASP A 161 -29.53 -6.91 12.68
CA ASP A 161 -30.96 -6.77 13.03
C ASP A 161 -31.55 -5.39 12.65
N ARG A 162 -30.75 -4.49 12.07
CA ARG A 162 -31.15 -3.14 11.61
C ARG A 162 -31.26 -3.00 10.08
N THR A 163 -31.02 -4.07 9.33
CA THR A 163 -31.16 -4.15 7.85
C THR A 163 -32.19 -5.19 7.49
#